data_AF-A0A356R501-F1
#
_entry.id   AF-A0A356R501-F1
#
_cell.length_a   1.000
_cell.length_b   1.000
_cell.length_c   1.000
_cell.angle_alpha   90.00
_cell.angle_beta   90.00
_cell.angle_gamma   90.00
#
_symmetry.space_group_name_H-M   'P 1'
#
loop_
_entity.id
_entity.type
_entity.pdbx_description
1 polymer ?
#
loop_
_entity_poly.entity_id
_entity_poly.type
_entity_poly.pdbx_seq_one_letter_code
_entity_poly.pdbx_strand_id
1 'polypeptide(L)'
;PAVLTIAYHGFIDDSPKASGGLRFVKPDETTGHIGPNGVYLTYETFWYPTWEQTLSTFELTLSLPIDWEAITQGREVFQTVTNARRTTQWKVNSPSEALTLAANHFVVHKQEWEGVQLATYLFPEDANLAPQYIEATIAYLQMYTDLLGPYPFTKFAVVENFFPSGLGLPSFTLLGQGVVRRGYTQPYSLGHEIVHSWFGNSVFNDFAQGNWVEGLTTYLSNYYYDEATGHRQEAFNTRRRMVYEYNLYAEPDKEYPVRAFHHKETRMDNAIGYQKTALIFHMLRQEMGDAAFFKGVRRIVQEGTGTYLEWDDLLRIFSKTAGRDLGWFFQQWVDRPGAPTVKIPDILIREDPTQQGQLMMTGTTIQAEPTFTISLPIHVVLQGGLTYNTVLNVNQAAQPFTLHLPGNSTAIAIDPEHHLLLRLQRAQLPPMLNRWETAPRRILIRPHTTTKDEAQSLEALFQRLEGQPGIETIQTDDPVVSEAASYLVIGPSAPRLLESGSFKNCESSMDIQPGHISIEKQVFKGPEMAFLISCPHPRVAEHTVTFFFGWSPEAVKPVARLLFFYGWDSYLVFKQGKVIARGMFQPVHSVQEIIPHSP
;
A
#
# COMPACT_ATOMS: atom_id res chain seq x y z
N PRO A 1 26.42 -2.24 -39.68
CA PRO A 1 26.21 -1.33 -38.53
C PRO A 1 26.95 -0.01 -38.74
N ALA A 2 26.25 1.12 -38.57
CA ALA A 2 26.91 2.42 -38.42
C ALA A 2 27.32 2.58 -36.95
N VAL A 3 28.51 3.13 -36.70
CA VAL A 3 28.97 3.46 -35.35
C VAL A 3 29.05 4.97 -35.24
N LEU A 4 28.32 5.53 -34.26
CA LEU A 4 28.40 6.94 -33.91
C LEU A 4 29.21 7.06 -32.61
N THR A 5 30.30 7.83 -32.64
CA THR A 5 31.12 8.12 -31.46
C THR A 5 30.91 9.57 -31.07
N ILE A 6 30.51 9.82 -29.83
CA ILE A 6 30.27 11.14 -29.28
C ILE A 6 31.19 11.31 -28.05
N ALA A 7 31.79 12.48 -27.91
CA ALA A 7 32.58 12.86 -26.75
C ALA A 7 32.13 14.24 -26.24
N TYR A 8 31.83 14.34 -24.94
CA TYR A 8 31.46 15.57 -24.26
C TYR A 8 31.96 15.54 -22.81
N HIS A 9 31.99 16.72 -22.19
CA HIS A 9 32.23 16.89 -20.77
C HIS A 9 31.30 17.99 -20.24
N GLY A 10 30.98 17.97 -18.96
CA GLY A 10 30.09 18.95 -18.36
C GLY A 10 29.81 18.63 -16.89
N PHE A 11 28.86 19.36 -16.34
CA PHE A 11 28.37 19.18 -14.98
C PHE A 11 26.91 18.71 -15.04
N ILE A 12 26.55 17.78 -14.18
CA ILE A 12 25.18 17.32 -13.98
C ILE A 12 24.88 17.50 -12.50
N ASP A 13 24.03 18.47 -12.19
CA ASP A 13 23.62 18.78 -10.83
C ASP A 13 22.18 19.29 -10.82
N ASP A 14 21.23 18.37 -10.76
CA ASP A 14 19.87 18.62 -10.32
C ASP A 14 19.69 18.00 -8.93
N SER A 15 20.20 18.71 -7.91
CA SER A 15 20.14 18.29 -6.52
C SER A 15 18.73 17.85 -6.08
N PRO A 16 18.58 16.74 -5.31
CA PRO A 16 17.27 16.21 -4.95
C PRO A 16 16.35 17.23 -4.28
N LYS A 17 15.12 17.32 -4.77
CA LYS A 17 14.09 18.22 -4.26
C LYS A 17 13.03 17.43 -3.52
N ALA A 18 12.69 17.89 -2.32
CA ALA A 18 11.63 17.27 -1.54
C ALA A 18 10.29 17.37 -2.28
N SER A 19 9.61 16.24 -2.46
CA SER A 19 8.22 16.26 -2.91
C SER A 19 7.35 16.85 -1.80
N GLY A 20 6.77 18.03 -2.02
CA GLY A 20 6.01 18.74 -0.98
C GLY A 20 4.93 17.86 -0.32
N GLY A 21 4.92 17.76 1.01
CA GLY A 21 3.84 17.25 1.88
C GLY A 21 3.36 15.79 1.73
N LEU A 22 3.57 15.17 0.56
CA LEU A 22 3.01 13.90 0.11
C LEU A 22 4.11 12.85 -0.08
N ARG A 23 5.06 12.80 0.85
CA ARG A 23 6.26 11.92 0.81
C ARG A 23 5.97 10.41 0.64
N PHE A 24 4.72 9.98 0.79
CA PHE A 24 4.25 8.59 0.56
C PHE A 24 3.61 8.35 -0.80
N VAL A 25 3.29 9.44 -1.48
CA VAL A 25 2.66 9.46 -2.80
C VAL A 25 3.72 9.73 -3.84
N LYS A 26 4.59 10.71 -3.58
CA LYS A 26 5.65 11.13 -4.46
C LYS A 26 7.00 11.02 -3.71
N PRO A 27 8.03 10.38 -4.28
CA PRO A 27 9.38 10.41 -3.73
C PRO A 27 10.04 11.76 -4.02
N ASP A 28 11.17 12.03 -3.37
CA ASP A 28 11.99 13.20 -3.71
C ASP A 28 12.48 13.08 -5.15
N GLU A 29 12.49 14.20 -5.89
CA GLU A 29 12.78 14.21 -7.33
C GLU A 29 14.17 14.72 -7.63
N THR A 30 14.87 14.02 -8.53
CA THR A 30 16.09 14.46 -9.18
C THR A 30 16.14 13.82 -10.56
N THR A 31 16.42 14.61 -11.59
CA THR A 31 16.72 14.09 -12.92
C THR A 31 18.13 13.46 -12.95
N GLY A 32 19.04 13.97 -12.13
CA GLY A 32 20.32 13.36 -11.81
C GLY A 32 21.30 14.35 -11.18
N HIS A 33 22.25 13.82 -10.42
CA HIS A 33 23.14 14.60 -9.56
C HIS A 33 24.52 13.94 -9.47
N ILE A 34 25.58 14.74 -9.61
CA ILE A 34 26.97 14.36 -9.32
C ILE A 34 27.51 15.36 -8.29
N GLY A 35 27.61 14.93 -7.03
CA GLY A 35 28.07 15.80 -5.95
C GLY A 35 28.71 15.04 -4.79
N PRO A 36 29.18 15.76 -3.76
CA PRO A 36 29.91 15.18 -2.63
C PRO A 36 29.08 14.25 -1.74
N ASN A 37 27.75 14.39 -1.76
CA ASN A 37 26.77 13.54 -1.07
C ASN A 37 26.43 12.26 -1.87
N GLY A 38 26.79 12.18 -3.15
CA GLY A 38 26.57 11.00 -3.98
C GLY A 38 26.43 11.29 -5.47
N VAL A 39 26.40 10.21 -6.26
CA VAL A 39 26.08 10.23 -7.68
C VAL A 39 24.80 9.44 -7.91
N TYR A 40 23.88 10.02 -8.66
CA TYR A 40 22.70 9.35 -9.21
C TYR A 40 22.45 9.89 -10.62
N LEU A 41 22.47 9.03 -11.63
CA LEU A 41 22.25 9.41 -13.02
C LEU A 41 21.19 8.50 -13.64
N THR A 42 20.14 9.12 -14.19
CA THR A 42 19.16 8.46 -15.07
C THR A 42 19.33 8.96 -16.50
N TYR A 43 18.64 8.33 -17.45
CA TYR A 43 18.61 8.77 -18.85
C TYR A 43 18.06 10.20 -19.03
N GLU A 44 17.27 10.71 -18.08
CA GLU A 44 16.63 12.04 -18.14
C GLU A 44 17.65 13.18 -18.09
N THR A 45 18.87 12.91 -17.62
CA THR A 45 19.98 13.88 -17.70
C THR A 45 20.61 14.00 -19.08
N PHE A 46 20.23 13.11 -20.02
CA PHE A 46 20.87 12.98 -21.33
C PHE A 46 22.39 12.75 -21.25
N TRP A 47 22.88 12.13 -20.16
CA TRP A 47 24.29 11.81 -19.97
C TRP A 47 24.83 10.73 -20.89
N TYR A 48 23.99 10.14 -21.74
CA TYR A 48 24.31 9.32 -22.91
C TYR A 48 23.19 9.47 -23.96
N PRO A 49 23.47 9.30 -25.26
CA PRO A 49 22.42 9.35 -26.29
C PRO A 49 21.47 8.17 -26.16
N THR A 50 20.17 8.45 -26.18
CA THR A 50 19.10 7.45 -26.13
C THR A 50 18.02 7.76 -27.17
N TRP A 51 17.23 6.75 -27.52
CA TRP A 51 16.06 6.88 -28.40
C TRP A 51 14.84 6.35 -27.66
N GLU A 52 13.73 7.09 -27.76
CA GLU A 52 12.46 6.67 -27.15
C GLU A 52 12.04 5.29 -27.66
N GLN A 53 11.48 4.47 -26.76
CA GLN A 53 10.97 3.13 -27.05
C GLN A 53 11.99 2.18 -27.69
N THR A 54 13.28 2.32 -27.36
CA THR A 54 14.33 1.38 -27.76
C THR A 54 14.90 0.65 -26.57
N LEU A 55 15.11 -0.66 -26.73
CA LEU A 55 15.83 -1.47 -25.74
C LEU A 55 17.28 -1.60 -26.16
N SER A 56 18.19 -1.32 -25.24
CA SER A 56 19.64 -1.32 -25.50
C SER A 56 20.39 -2.19 -24.50
N THR A 57 21.51 -2.76 -24.95
CA THR A 57 22.55 -3.35 -24.09
C THR A 57 23.66 -2.33 -23.88
N PHE A 58 24.36 -2.39 -22.75
CA PHE A 58 25.37 -1.41 -22.39
C PHE A 58 26.71 -2.05 -22.02
N GLU A 59 27.80 -1.46 -22.48
CA GLU A 59 29.14 -1.66 -21.95
C GLU A 59 29.64 -0.33 -21.41
N LEU A 60 29.96 -0.29 -20.12
CA LEU A 60 30.27 0.94 -19.41
C LEU A 60 31.64 0.84 -18.74
N THR A 61 32.51 1.81 -18.99
CA THR A 61 33.75 1.99 -18.23
C THR A 61 33.63 3.23 -17.36
N LEU A 62 33.78 3.08 -16.06
CA LEU A 62 33.68 4.15 -15.08
C LEU A 62 35.03 4.36 -14.41
N SER A 63 35.46 5.62 -14.25
CA SER A 63 36.64 5.97 -13.46
C SER A 63 36.22 6.95 -12.36
N LEU A 64 36.41 6.58 -11.10
CA LEU A 64 36.02 7.35 -9.91
C LEU A 64 37.20 7.48 -8.93
N PRO A 65 37.14 8.38 -7.93
CA PRO A 65 38.07 8.37 -6.81
C PRO A 65 38.13 6.99 -6.12
N ILE A 66 39.26 6.63 -5.53
CA ILE A 66 39.52 5.27 -5.00
C ILE A 66 38.55 4.81 -3.91
N ASP A 67 38.05 5.77 -3.13
CA ASP A 67 37.14 5.61 -1.99
C ASP A 67 35.65 5.63 -2.37
N TRP A 68 35.35 5.70 -3.67
CA TRP A 68 34.00 5.57 -4.21
C TRP A 68 33.77 4.19 -4.79
N GLU A 69 32.55 3.70 -4.59
CA GLU A 69 32.01 2.49 -5.20
C GLU A 69 30.86 2.90 -6.13
N ALA A 70 30.76 2.22 -7.27
CA ALA A 70 29.68 2.44 -8.24
C ALA A 70 28.84 1.19 -8.42
N ILE A 71 27.59 1.39 -8.80
CA ILE A 71 26.69 0.35 -9.23
C ILE A 71 25.83 0.84 -10.38
N THR A 72 25.73 0.00 -11.40
CA THR A 72 24.76 0.12 -12.49
C THR A 72 24.09 -1.23 -12.72
N GLN A 73 23.38 -1.38 -13.82
CA GLN A 73 22.74 -2.62 -14.21
C GLN A 73 23.81 -3.68 -14.59
N GLY A 74 23.43 -4.95 -14.67
CA GLY A 74 24.34 -6.02 -15.11
C GLY A 74 25.47 -6.34 -14.13
N ARG A 75 26.60 -6.88 -14.63
CA ARG A 75 27.75 -7.32 -13.82
C ARG A 75 29.00 -6.50 -14.06
N GLU A 76 29.72 -6.25 -12.97
CA GLU A 76 31.10 -5.80 -12.98
C GLU A 76 31.98 -6.94 -13.51
N VAL A 77 32.69 -6.70 -14.61
CA VAL A 77 33.55 -7.71 -15.27
C VAL A 77 35.04 -7.44 -15.08
N PHE A 78 35.40 -6.22 -14.71
CA PHE A 78 36.77 -5.82 -14.47
C PHE A 78 36.85 -4.66 -13.49
N GLN A 79 37.88 -4.67 -12.64
CA GLN A 79 38.25 -3.55 -11.77
C GLN A 79 39.76 -3.40 -11.73
N THR A 80 40.24 -2.17 -11.78
CA THR A 80 41.64 -1.81 -11.52
C THR A 80 41.74 -0.51 -10.75
N VAL A 81 42.86 -0.30 -10.05
CA VAL A 81 43.18 0.94 -9.35
C VAL A 81 44.50 1.47 -9.89
N THR A 82 44.47 2.67 -10.45
CA THR A 82 45.67 3.37 -10.96
C THR A 82 45.57 4.85 -10.62
N ASN A 83 46.69 5.48 -10.24
CA ASN A 83 46.75 6.92 -9.93
C ASN A 83 45.66 7.42 -8.96
N ALA A 84 45.42 6.68 -7.86
CA ALA A 84 44.38 6.96 -6.87
C ALA A 84 42.94 7.04 -7.43
N ARG A 85 42.70 6.42 -8.60
CA ARG A 85 41.37 6.25 -9.18
C ARG A 85 41.04 4.78 -9.33
N ARG A 86 39.80 4.42 -9.03
CA ARG A 86 39.22 3.12 -9.32
C ARG A 86 38.55 3.16 -10.68
N THR A 87 38.93 2.25 -11.57
CA THR A 87 38.28 2.07 -12.86
C THR A 87 37.57 0.72 -12.90
N THR A 88 36.27 0.72 -13.16
CA THR A 88 35.44 -0.48 -13.29
C THR A 88 34.87 -0.59 -14.69
N GLN A 89 34.69 -1.82 -15.17
CA GLN A 89 33.96 -2.11 -16.41
C GLN A 89 32.74 -2.96 -16.10
N TRP A 90 31.62 -2.59 -16.70
CA TRP A 90 30.33 -3.22 -16.50
C TRP A 90 29.75 -3.67 -17.82
N LYS A 91 29.09 -4.83 -17.79
CA LYS A 91 28.39 -5.39 -18.94
C LYS A 91 26.93 -5.65 -18.61
N VAL A 92 26.05 -4.98 -19.36
CA VAL A 92 24.59 -5.09 -19.29
C VAL A 92 24.11 -5.80 -20.53
N ASN A 93 23.98 -7.12 -20.44
CA ASN A 93 23.57 -7.97 -21.56
C ASN A 93 22.06 -8.04 -21.75
N SER A 94 21.29 -7.75 -20.70
CA SER A 94 19.83 -7.68 -20.79
C SER A 94 19.43 -6.38 -21.50
N PRO A 95 18.55 -6.43 -22.51
CA PRO A 95 17.99 -5.22 -23.09
C PRO A 95 17.23 -4.41 -22.04
N SER A 96 17.58 -3.13 -21.88
CA SER A 96 16.95 -2.19 -20.95
C SER A 96 16.49 -0.93 -21.68
N GLU A 97 15.43 -0.29 -21.19
CA GLU A 97 14.95 1.02 -21.71
C GLU A 97 15.94 2.15 -21.44
N ALA A 98 16.65 2.06 -20.32
CA ALA A 98 17.57 3.07 -19.86
C ALA A 98 18.64 2.48 -18.95
N LEU A 99 19.81 3.11 -18.91
CA LEU A 99 20.88 2.86 -17.95
C LEU A 99 20.80 3.84 -16.77
N THR A 100 20.79 3.29 -15.55
CA THR A 100 20.88 4.05 -14.29
C THR A 100 22.21 3.77 -13.60
N LEU A 101 22.84 4.81 -13.07
CA LEU A 101 24.11 4.74 -12.35
C LEU A 101 23.96 5.39 -10.97
N ALA A 102 24.40 4.68 -9.93
CA ALA A 102 24.60 5.25 -8.60
C ALA A 102 26.05 5.05 -8.16
N ALA A 103 26.61 6.02 -7.44
CA ALA A 103 27.91 5.85 -6.80
C ALA A 103 27.98 6.64 -5.49
N ASN A 104 28.71 6.09 -4.52
CA ASN A 104 28.95 6.74 -3.23
C ASN A 104 30.06 6.01 -2.46
N HIS A 105 30.33 6.46 -1.24
CA HIS A 105 31.22 5.80 -0.29
C HIS A 105 30.55 4.57 0.34
N PHE A 106 30.38 3.50 -0.43
CA PHE A 106 29.71 2.29 0.04
C PHE A 106 30.67 1.28 0.68
N VAL A 107 30.15 0.53 1.63
CA VAL A 107 30.68 -0.79 2.01
C VAL A 107 29.91 -1.84 1.21
N VAL A 108 30.64 -2.61 0.40
CA VAL A 108 30.04 -3.60 -0.50
C VAL A 108 30.15 -5.00 0.10
N HIS A 109 29.02 -5.68 0.21
CA HIS A 109 28.96 -7.11 0.52
C HIS A 109 28.43 -7.86 -0.70
N LYS A 110 29.03 -9.00 -1.06
CA LYS A 110 28.63 -9.82 -2.23
C LYS A 110 28.48 -11.28 -1.81
N GLN A 111 27.44 -11.95 -2.32
CA GLN A 111 27.18 -13.37 -2.13
C GLN A 111 26.59 -13.96 -3.41
N GLU A 112 26.96 -15.18 -3.80
CA GLU A 112 26.32 -15.87 -4.93
C GLU A 112 25.13 -16.71 -4.43
N TRP A 113 24.02 -16.66 -5.16
CA TRP A 113 22.82 -17.46 -4.92
C TRP A 113 22.32 -18.00 -6.26
N GLU A 114 22.37 -19.32 -6.46
CA GLU A 114 21.89 -20.00 -7.69
C GLU A 114 22.40 -19.39 -9.01
N GLY A 115 23.65 -18.91 -9.03
CA GLY A 115 24.27 -18.29 -10.20
C GLY A 115 23.97 -16.79 -10.38
N VAL A 116 23.16 -16.20 -9.48
CA VAL A 116 22.91 -14.76 -9.38
C VAL A 116 23.83 -14.16 -8.32
N GLN A 117 24.54 -13.09 -8.68
CA GLN A 117 25.31 -12.33 -7.70
C GLN A 117 24.38 -11.42 -6.90
N LEU A 118 24.25 -11.68 -5.62
CA LEU A 118 23.59 -10.78 -4.67
C LEU A 118 24.61 -9.82 -4.08
N ALA A 119 24.20 -8.57 -3.87
CA ALA A 119 25.06 -7.58 -3.23
C ALA A 119 24.29 -6.57 -2.39
N THR A 120 25.00 -5.93 -1.46
CA THR A 120 24.54 -4.71 -0.80
C THR A 120 25.57 -3.61 -0.96
N TYR A 121 25.12 -2.39 -1.21
CA TYR A 121 25.94 -1.19 -1.28
C TYR A 121 25.39 -0.22 -0.24
N LEU A 122 25.91 -0.31 0.99
CA LEU A 122 25.37 0.44 2.13
C LEU A 122 26.38 1.48 2.61
N PHE A 123 25.91 2.55 3.23
CA PHE A 123 26.79 3.52 3.87
C PHE A 123 27.52 2.87 5.06
N PRO A 124 28.73 3.34 5.41
CA PRO A 124 29.56 2.70 6.43
C PRO A 124 28.86 2.55 7.78
N GLU A 125 28.02 3.52 8.15
CA GLU A 125 27.27 3.51 9.41
C GLU A 125 26.12 2.49 9.47
N ASP A 126 25.63 2.03 8.31
CA ASP A 126 24.48 1.12 8.17
C ASP A 126 24.91 -0.26 7.58
N ALA A 127 26.21 -0.43 7.27
CA ALA A 127 26.79 -1.62 6.64
C ALA A 127 26.61 -2.93 7.43
N ASN A 128 26.38 -2.84 8.74
CA ASN A 128 26.08 -4.00 9.59
C ASN A 128 24.74 -4.68 9.24
N LEU A 129 23.87 -4.01 8.47
CA LEU A 129 22.59 -4.57 8.01
C LEU A 129 22.71 -5.43 6.74
N ALA A 130 23.90 -5.52 6.13
CA ALA A 130 24.10 -6.28 4.90
C ALA A 130 23.60 -7.74 4.97
N PRO A 131 23.91 -8.54 6.03
CA PRO A 131 23.41 -9.91 6.13
C PRO A 131 21.87 -9.98 6.13
N GLN A 132 21.20 -9.09 6.86
CA GLN A 132 19.75 -9.04 6.93
C GLN A 132 19.11 -8.79 5.55
N TYR A 133 19.66 -7.86 4.77
CA TYR A 133 19.16 -7.58 3.42
C TYR A 133 19.44 -8.71 2.43
N ILE A 134 20.60 -9.37 2.52
CA ILE A 134 20.91 -10.53 1.67
C ILE A 134 19.98 -11.70 1.99
N GLU A 135 19.78 -12.03 3.26
CA GLU A 135 18.86 -13.10 3.68
C GLU A 135 17.43 -12.85 3.21
N ALA A 136 16.92 -11.63 3.39
CA ALA A 136 15.60 -11.25 2.90
C ALA A 136 15.51 -11.34 1.37
N THR A 137 16.54 -10.88 0.65
CA THR A 137 16.61 -10.96 -0.82
C THR A 137 16.56 -12.42 -1.29
N ILE A 138 17.31 -13.32 -0.64
CA ILE A 138 17.28 -14.76 -0.95
C ILE A 138 15.87 -15.33 -0.77
N ALA A 139 15.21 -15.04 0.35
CA ALA A 139 13.87 -15.54 0.62
C ALA A 139 12.85 -15.09 -0.44
N TYR A 140 12.88 -13.81 -0.83
CA TYR A 140 12.02 -13.30 -1.90
C TYR A 140 12.36 -13.92 -3.26
N LEU A 141 13.64 -14.00 -3.64
CA LEU A 141 14.04 -14.57 -4.91
C LEU A 141 13.68 -16.06 -5.00
N GLN A 142 13.83 -16.85 -3.93
CA GLN A 142 13.37 -18.23 -3.88
C GLN A 142 11.87 -18.34 -4.18
N MET A 143 11.05 -17.61 -3.44
CA MET A 143 9.60 -17.64 -3.62
C MET A 143 9.17 -17.18 -5.03
N TYR A 144 9.74 -16.09 -5.54
CA TYR A 144 9.34 -15.55 -6.84
C TYR A 144 9.91 -16.33 -8.01
N THR A 145 11.07 -16.98 -7.87
CA THR A 145 11.58 -17.88 -8.92
C THR A 145 10.69 -19.12 -9.06
N ASP A 146 10.23 -19.69 -7.94
CA ASP A 146 9.26 -20.79 -7.96
C ASP A 146 7.92 -20.39 -8.59
N LEU A 147 7.47 -19.15 -8.35
CA LEU A 147 6.20 -18.63 -8.85
C LEU A 147 6.26 -18.22 -10.32
N LEU A 148 7.21 -17.33 -10.66
CA LEU A 148 7.28 -16.59 -11.91
C LEU A 148 8.22 -17.23 -12.94
N GLY A 149 9.16 -18.07 -12.49
CA GLY A 149 10.23 -18.64 -13.31
C GLY A 149 11.59 -18.00 -13.02
N PRO A 150 12.64 -18.38 -13.76
CA PRO A 150 14.01 -17.96 -13.48
C PRO A 150 14.17 -16.44 -13.35
N TYR A 151 15.08 -16.02 -12.48
CA TYR A 151 15.41 -14.61 -12.31
C TYR A 151 16.02 -14.05 -13.61
N PRO A 152 15.55 -12.90 -14.15
CA PRO A 152 15.90 -12.46 -15.50
C PRO A 152 17.27 -11.77 -15.64
N PHE A 153 17.96 -11.52 -14.52
CA PHE A 153 19.27 -10.87 -14.51
C PHE A 153 20.36 -11.73 -13.88
N THR A 154 21.61 -11.32 -14.06
CA THR A 154 22.77 -12.04 -13.51
C THR A 154 23.20 -11.54 -12.13
N LYS A 155 22.56 -10.48 -11.62
CA LYS A 155 22.85 -9.82 -10.36
C LYS A 155 21.56 -9.22 -9.78
N PHE A 156 21.43 -9.17 -8.45
CA PHE A 156 20.54 -8.25 -7.76
C PHE A 156 21.29 -7.53 -6.63
N ALA A 157 21.06 -6.24 -6.42
CA ALA A 157 21.68 -5.53 -5.30
C ALA A 157 20.71 -4.62 -4.55
N VAL A 158 20.86 -4.55 -3.23
CA VAL A 158 20.20 -3.53 -2.40
C VAL A 158 21.17 -2.38 -2.20
N VAL A 159 20.81 -1.19 -2.68
CA VAL A 159 21.67 -0.02 -2.70
C VAL A 159 21.06 1.08 -1.85
N GLU A 160 21.81 1.53 -0.85
CA GLU A 160 21.40 2.65 -0.02
C GLU A 160 21.59 3.97 -0.76
N ASN A 161 20.60 4.86 -0.64
CA ASN A 161 20.57 6.11 -1.37
C ASN A 161 20.56 7.33 -0.45
N PHE A 162 21.25 8.39 -0.88
CA PHE A 162 21.45 9.64 -0.13
C PHE A 162 20.20 10.54 -0.11
N PHE A 163 19.18 10.22 -0.93
CA PHE A 163 17.87 10.85 -0.89
C PHE A 163 16.75 9.82 -0.70
N PRO A 164 15.61 10.22 -0.11
CA PRO A 164 14.44 9.36 0.06
C PRO A 164 13.98 8.76 -1.27
N SER A 165 14.02 7.44 -1.37
CA SER A 165 13.70 6.70 -2.59
C SER A 165 13.24 5.28 -2.26
N GLY A 166 12.55 4.68 -3.23
CA GLY A 166 12.20 3.26 -3.33
C GLY A 166 12.00 2.99 -4.81
N LEU A 167 13.06 2.50 -5.48
CA LEU A 167 13.10 2.33 -6.92
C LEU A 167 13.59 0.93 -7.27
N GLY A 168 12.76 0.15 -7.96
CA GLY A 168 13.10 -1.16 -8.49
C GLY A 168 13.69 -1.02 -9.89
N LEU A 169 15.02 -1.08 -9.99
CA LEU A 169 15.75 -0.92 -11.25
C LEU A 169 16.18 -2.29 -11.79
N PRO A 170 16.54 -2.40 -13.09
CA PRO A 170 17.04 -3.66 -13.63
C PRO A 170 18.28 -4.12 -12.86
N SER A 171 18.22 -5.29 -12.23
CA SER A 171 19.30 -5.91 -11.42
C SER A 171 19.72 -5.20 -10.12
N PHE A 172 19.01 -4.18 -9.62
CA PHE A 172 19.24 -3.60 -8.28
C PHE A 172 18.09 -2.69 -7.83
N THR A 173 18.00 -2.37 -6.54
CA THR A 173 17.05 -1.41 -6.00
C THR A 173 17.75 -0.30 -5.23
N LEU A 174 17.22 0.93 -5.31
CA LEU A 174 17.65 2.07 -4.50
C LEU A 174 16.64 2.32 -3.39
N LEU A 175 17.12 2.24 -2.15
CA LEU A 175 16.33 2.51 -0.94
C LEU A 175 16.96 3.69 -0.19
N GLY A 176 16.15 4.69 0.17
CA GLY A 176 16.64 5.82 0.94
C GLY A 176 17.21 5.39 2.30
N GLN A 177 18.26 6.06 2.77
CA GLN A 177 18.94 5.76 4.05
C GLN A 177 17.99 5.57 5.25
N GLY A 178 16.93 6.38 5.34
CA GLY A 178 15.94 6.25 6.41
C GLY A 178 15.16 4.92 6.42
N VAL A 179 15.01 4.27 5.27
CA VAL A 179 14.43 2.92 5.11
C VAL A 179 15.48 1.88 5.49
N VAL A 180 16.69 2.01 4.92
CA VAL A 180 17.79 1.07 5.13
C VAL A 180 18.11 0.93 6.61
N ARG A 181 18.39 2.05 7.30
CA ARG A 181 18.74 2.12 8.72
C ARG A 181 17.71 1.49 9.67
N ARG A 182 16.45 1.37 9.24
CA ARG A 182 15.38 0.73 10.02
C ARG A 182 15.30 -0.79 9.79
N GLY A 183 16.13 -1.35 8.92
CA GLY A 183 16.08 -2.76 8.52
C GLY A 183 14.77 -3.12 7.80
N TYR A 184 14.22 -2.18 7.02
CA TYR A 184 12.93 -2.39 6.35
C TYR A 184 13.07 -3.35 5.17
N THR A 185 12.75 -4.61 5.46
CA THR A 185 12.82 -5.76 4.55
C THR A 185 11.43 -6.34 4.25
N GLN A 186 10.37 -5.63 4.62
CA GLN A 186 8.98 -6.07 4.50
C GLN A 186 8.54 -6.25 3.04
N PRO A 187 7.51 -7.07 2.78
CA PRO A 187 7.06 -7.38 1.42
C PRO A 187 6.66 -6.14 0.62
N TYR A 188 6.03 -5.16 1.27
CA TYR A 188 5.63 -3.90 0.64
C TYR A 188 6.77 -2.92 0.32
N SER A 189 8.01 -3.27 0.71
CA SER A 189 9.21 -2.49 0.41
C SER A 189 10.15 -3.33 -0.44
N LEU A 190 11.04 -4.11 0.17
CA LEU A 190 12.03 -4.90 -0.57
C LEU A 190 11.38 -5.95 -1.49
N GLY A 191 10.30 -6.60 -1.04
CA GLY A 191 9.59 -7.58 -1.86
C GLY A 191 9.01 -6.98 -3.14
N HIS A 192 8.40 -5.79 -3.04
CA HIS A 192 7.85 -5.02 -4.17
C HIS A 192 8.95 -4.70 -5.20
N GLU A 193 10.08 -4.19 -4.75
CA GLU A 193 11.20 -3.87 -5.65
C GLU A 193 11.85 -5.11 -6.29
N ILE A 194 11.83 -6.26 -5.61
CA ILE A 194 12.32 -7.52 -6.18
C ILE A 194 11.36 -8.03 -7.27
N VAL A 195 10.04 -7.99 -7.06
CA VAL A 195 9.05 -8.40 -8.07
C VAL A 195 9.18 -7.57 -9.34
N HIS A 196 9.55 -6.28 -9.22
CA HIS A 196 9.84 -5.44 -10.38
C HIS A 196 10.95 -5.97 -11.28
N SER A 197 11.79 -6.91 -10.80
CA SER A 197 12.77 -7.56 -11.67
C SER A 197 12.11 -8.31 -12.84
N TRP A 198 10.95 -8.92 -12.63
CA TRP A 198 10.18 -9.57 -13.70
C TRP A 198 9.26 -8.58 -14.42
N PHE A 199 8.54 -7.73 -13.68
CA PHE A 199 7.55 -6.80 -14.24
C PHE A 199 8.03 -5.35 -14.13
N GLY A 200 8.16 -4.67 -15.26
CA GLY A 200 8.73 -3.32 -15.37
C GLY A 200 10.21 -3.31 -15.77
N ASN A 201 11.02 -4.29 -15.35
CA ASN A 201 12.44 -4.35 -15.72
C ASN A 201 12.80 -5.44 -16.75
N SER A 202 11.96 -6.46 -16.91
CA SER A 202 12.18 -7.56 -17.88
C SER A 202 11.00 -7.67 -18.84
N VAL A 203 9.78 -7.63 -18.33
CA VAL A 203 8.57 -7.41 -19.12
C VAL A 203 8.18 -5.95 -18.96
N PHE A 204 8.29 -5.16 -20.03
CA PHE A 204 8.03 -3.72 -19.99
C PHE A 204 6.54 -3.42 -20.17
N ASN A 205 6.10 -2.27 -19.69
CA ASN A 205 4.76 -1.75 -19.95
C ASN A 205 4.84 -0.59 -20.93
N ASP A 206 3.90 -0.51 -21.88
CA ASP A 206 3.68 0.74 -22.60
C ASP A 206 2.87 1.68 -21.71
N PHE A 207 3.51 2.72 -21.19
CA PHE A 207 2.82 3.71 -20.37
C PHE A 207 1.65 4.35 -21.12
N ALA A 208 1.70 4.55 -22.44
CA ALA A 208 0.60 5.14 -23.19
C ALA A 208 -0.70 4.29 -23.15
N GLN A 209 -0.58 3.00 -22.83
CA GLN A 209 -1.67 2.03 -22.80
C GLN A 209 -2.10 1.63 -21.38
N GLY A 210 -1.52 2.28 -20.37
CA GLY A 210 -1.83 2.07 -18.96
C GLY A 210 -0.83 1.17 -18.24
N ASN A 211 -0.48 1.56 -17.01
CA ASN A 211 0.49 0.88 -16.18
C ASN A 211 -0.16 -0.22 -15.34
N TRP A 212 -0.12 -1.45 -15.82
CA TRP A 212 -0.57 -2.64 -15.08
C TRP A 212 0.48 -3.19 -14.11
N VAL A 213 1.74 -2.83 -14.30
CA VAL A 213 2.90 -3.37 -13.57
C VAL A 213 2.78 -3.05 -12.08
N GLU A 214 2.51 -1.80 -11.70
CA GLU A 214 2.41 -1.41 -10.29
C GLU A 214 1.33 -2.19 -9.53
N GLY A 215 0.19 -2.41 -10.17
CA GLY A 215 -0.91 -3.18 -9.58
C GLY A 215 -0.60 -4.67 -9.44
N LEU A 216 0.02 -5.29 -10.45
CA LEU A 216 0.42 -6.69 -10.37
C LEU A 216 1.54 -6.90 -9.35
N THR A 217 2.54 -6.02 -9.34
CA THR A 217 3.61 -6.03 -8.33
C THR A 217 3.01 -5.91 -6.94
N THR A 218 2.17 -4.91 -6.70
CA THR A 218 1.46 -4.72 -5.41
C THR A 218 0.67 -5.96 -5.00
N TYR A 219 -0.03 -6.61 -5.93
CA TYR A 219 -0.75 -7.85 -5.64
C TYR A 219 0.17 -8.98 -5.21
N LEU A 220 1.28 -9.20 -5.94
CA LEU A 220 2.21 -10.28 -5.68
C LEU A 220 3.02 -10.06 -4.39
N SER A 221 3.51 -8.84 -4.16
CA SER A 221 4.38 -8.52 -3.02
C SER A 221 3.63 -8.16 -1.76
N ASN A 222 2.64 -7.28 -1.82
CA ASN A 222 2.05 -6.72 -0.60
C ASN A 222 0.98 -7.63 -0.03
N TYR A 223 0.33 -8.42 -0.89
CA TYR A 223 -0.76 -9.33 -0.53
C TYR A 223 -0.34 -10.80 -0.65
N TYR A 224 -0.01 -11.27 -1.85
CA TYR A 224 0.11 -12.70 -2.11
C TYR A 224 1.29 -13.33 -1.37
N TYR A 225 2.38 -12.58 -1.14
CA TYR A 225 3.48 -13.04 -0.30
C TYR A 225 3.01 -13.50 1.08
N ASP A 226 2.20 -12.70 1.76
CA ASP A 226 1.68 -13.03 3.09
C ASP A 226 0.75 -14.25 3.04
N GLU A 227 -0.11 -14.33 2.01
CA GLU A 227 -0.97 -15.51 1.80
C GLU A 227 -0.14 -16.79 1.58
N ALA A 228 0.85 -16.74 0.68
CA ALA A 228 1.68 -17.87 0.30
C ALA A 228 2.61 -18.35 1.44
N THR A 229 3.01 -17.44 2.32
CA THR A 229 3.88 -17.74 3.48
C THR A 229 3.10 -18.04 4.76
N GLY A 230 1.76 -18.05 4.70
CA GLY A 230 0.89 -18.46 5.80
C GLY A 230 0.52 -17.34 6.80
N HIS A 231 0.90 -16.10 6.52
CA HIS A 231 0.56 -14.89 7.28
C HIS A 231 -0.87 -14.41 6.94
N ARG A 232 -1.85 -15.24 7.28
CA ARG A 232 -3.26 -15.03 6.90
C ARG A 232 -3.85 -13.72 7.41
N GLN A 233 -3.48 -13.30 8.61
CA GLN A 233 -4.01 -12.08 9.22
C GLN A 233 -3.48 -10.83 8.53
N GLU A 234 -2.22 -10.86 8.13
CA GLU A 234 -1.54 -9.82 7.35
C GLU A 234 -2.15 -9.73 5.94
N ALA A 235 -2.35 -10.87 5.27
CA ALA A 235 -3.03 -10.92 3.97
C ALA A 235 -4.46 -10.33 4.04
N PHE A 236 -5.22 -10.68 5.08
CA PHE A 236 -6.53 -10.08 5.36
C PHE A 236 -6.43 -8.56 5.55
N ASN A 237 -5.50 -8.12 6.40
CA ASN A 237 -5.30 -6.69 6.69
C ASN A 237 -4.92 -5.90 5.44
N THR A 238 -4.11 -6.49 4.54
CA THR A 238 -3.74 -5.90 3.26
C THR A 238 -4.96 -5.74 2.35
N ARG A 239 -5.78 -6.78 2.14
CA ARG A 239 -7.01 -6.67 1.31
C ARG A 239 -7.96 -5.61 1.87
N ARG A 240 -8.21 -5.66 3.18
CA ARG A 240 -9.03 -4.67 3.88
C ARG A 240 -8.51 -3.25 3.65
N ARG A 241 -7.19 -3.06 3.79
CA ARG A 241 -6.56 -1.77 3.57
C ARG A 241 -6.68 -1.30 2.13
N MET A 242 -6.54 -2.18 1.14
CA MET A 242 -6.75 -1.84 -0.28
C MET A 242 -8.17 -1.31 -0.52
N VAL A 243 -9.19 -1.99 0.02
CA VAL A 243 -10.60 -1.56 -0.07
C VAL A 243 -10.80 -0.20 0.60
N TYR A 244 -10.23 0.00 1.79
CA TYR A 244 -10.39 1.26 2.53
C TYR A 244 -9.64 2.43 1.88
N GLU A 245 -8.43 2.19 1.37
CA GLU A 245 -7.66 3.19 0.61
C GLU A 245 -8.42 3.66 -0.62
N TYR A 246 -8.97 2.71 -1.38
CA TYR A 246 -9.83 3.05 -2.51
C TYR A 246 -11.02 3.92 -2.08
N ASN A 247 -11.77 3.49 -1.07
CA ASN A 247 -12.99 4.19 -0.66
C ASN A 247 -12.75 5.57 0.00
N LEU A 248 -11.54 5.85 0.50
CA LEU A 248 -11.20 7.15 1.08
C LEU A 248 -10.59 8.15 0.09
N TYR A 249 -9.84 7.68 -0.90
CA TYR A 249 -9.08 8.57 -1.80
C TYR A 249 -9.57 8.58 -3.25
N ALA A 250 -10.33 7.57 -3.67
CA ALA A 250 -10.99 7.56 -4.96
C ALA A 250 -12.37 8.21 -4.80
N GLU A 251 -12.43 9.52 -5.05
CA GLU A 251 -13.68 10.30 -5.00
C GLU A 251 -14.55 9.96 -6.23
N PRO A 252 -15.81 9.52 -6.06
CA PRO A 252 -16.62 8.98 -7.16
C PRO A 252 -16.76 9.89 -8.38
N ASP A 253 -16.70 11.22 -8.20
CA ASP A 253 -16.82 12.23 -9.26
C ASP A 253 -15.49 12.54 -9.99
N LYS A 254 -14.36 12.07 -9.48
CA LYS A 254 -13.00 12.35 -10.01
C LYS A 254 -12.27 11.11 -10.51
N GLU A 255 -12.82 9.93 -10.24
CA GLU A 255 -12.22 8.65 -10.60
C GLU A 255 -12.11 8.43 -12.11
N TYR A 256 -11.06 7.68 -12.49
CA TYR A 256 -10.80 7.29 -13.87
C TYR A 256 -10.57 5.76 -13.98
N PRO A 257 -10.72 5.17 -15.19
CA PRO A 257 -10.43 3.76 -15.44
C PRO A 257 -8.97 3.39 -15.13
N VAL A 258 -8.72 2.17 -14.68
CA VAL A 258 -7.33 1.70 -14.44
C VAL A 258 -6.48 1.76 -15.71
N ARG A 259 -7.07 1.58 -16.90
CA ARG A 259 -6.36 1.76 -18.18
C ARG A 259 -5.72 3.14 -18.37
N ALA A 260 -6.28 4.18 -17.74
CA ALA A 260 -5.75 5.55 -17.82
C ALA A 260 -4.72 5.88 -16.73
N PHE A 261 -4.36 4.93 -15.87
CA PHE A 261 -3.29 5.12 -14.89
C PHE A 261 -1.93 4.99 -15.58
N HIS A 262 -1.08 6.02 -15.44
CA HIS A 262 0.27 6.04 -16.00
C HIS A 262 1.33 6.00 -14.89
N HIS A 263 1.25 6.99 -14.00
CA HIS A 263 2.14 7.15 -12.86
C HIS A 263 1.39 7.80 -11.70
N LYS A 264 1.98 7.71 -10.50
CA LYS A 264 1.38 8.21 -9.27
C LYS A 264 1.83 9.64 -8.96
N GLU A 265 0.88 10.58 -8.92
CA GLU A 265 1.11 11.95 -8.46
C GLU A 265 0.31 12.30 -7.20
N THR A 266 -0.86 11.68 -7.05
CA THR A 266 -1.85 11.94 -6.01
C THR A 266 -2.22 10.67 -5.24
N ARG A 267 -2.88 10.82 -4.09
CA ARG A 267 -3.42 9.67 -3.34
C ARG A 267 -4.49 8.92 -4.12
N MET A 268 -5.22 9.62 -5.00
CA MET A 268 -6.19 9.01 -5.89
C MET A 268 -5.49 8.08 -6.89
N ASP A 269 -4.35 8.49 -7.44
CA ASP A 269 -3.56 7.64 -8.34
C ASP A 269 -3.03 6.40 -7.61
N ASN A 270 -2.60 6.55 -6.36
CA ASN A 270 -2.24 5.38 -5.53
C ASN A 270 -3.43 4.43 -5.31
N ALA A 271 -4.59 4.99 -4.97
CA ALA A 271 -5.81 4.21 -4.74
C ALA A 271 -6.29 3.47 -6.00
N ILE A 272 -6.14 4.07 -7.18
CA ILE A 272 -6.54 3.47 -8.46
C ILE A 272 -5.45 2.53 -8.98
N GLY A 273 -4.26 3.06 -9.28
CA GLY A 273 -3.17 2.37 -9.96
C GLY A 273 -2.55 1.22 -9.17
N TYR A 274 -2.52 1.33 -7.83
CA TYR A 274 -1.95 0.29 -6.95
C TYR A 274 -3.06 -0.53 -6.29
N GLN A 275 -3.92 0.10 -5.49
CA GLN A 275 -4.83 -0.64 -4.61
C GLN A 275 -5.98 -1.29 -5.37
N LYS A 276 -6.72 -0.52 -6.19
CA LYS A 276 -7.79 -1.07 -7.04
C LYS A 276 -7.20 -2.07 -8.03
N THR A 277 -6.11 -1.76 -8.73
CA THR A 277 -5.49 -2.70 -9.67
C THR A 277 -5.05 -4.01 -9.01
N ALA A 278 -4.47 -3.98 -7.81
CA ALA A 278 -4.11 -5.19 -7.07
C ALA A 278 -5.35 -6.03 -6.71
N LEU A 279 -6.46 -5.39 -6.31
CA LEU A 279 -7.74 -6.08 -6.09
C LEU A 279 -8.35 -6.62 -7.38
N ILE A 280 -8.12 -5.99 -8.54
CA ILE A 280 -8.54 -6.53 -9.84
C ILE A 280 -7.83 -7.84 -10.12
N PHE A 281 -6.51 -7.92 -9.90
CA PHE A 281 -5.78 -9.19 -10.03
C PHE A 281 -6.23 -10.24 -9.01
N HIS A 282 -6.54 -9.82 -7.77
CA HIS A 282 -7.15 -10.70 -6.77
C HIS A 282 -8.48 -11.28 -7.26
N MET A 283 -9.41 -10.42 -7.69
CA MET A 283 -10.73 -10.83 -8.20
C MET A 283 -10.61 -11.68 -9.47
N LEU A 284 -9.65 -11.38 -10.36
CA LEU A 284 -9.37 -12.17 -11.55
C LEU A 284 -8.93 -13.59 -11.16
N ARG A 285 -8.05 -13.73 -10.16
CA ARG A 285 -7.66 -15.03 -9.61
C ARG A 285 -8.86 -15.77 -9.01
N GLN A 286 -9.72 -15.09 -8.26
CA GLN A 286 -10.95 -15.70 -7.72
C GLN A 286 -11.86 -16.20 -8.85
N GLU A 287 -11.99 -15.42 -9.93
CA GLU A 287 -12.84 -15.76 -11.08
C GLU A 287 -12.31 -16.96 -11.86
N MET A 288 -10.99 -17.05 -12.11
CA MET A 288 -10.42 -18.12 -12.96
C MET A 288 -9.82 -19.30 -12.19
N GLY A 289 -9.64 -19.16 -10.87
CA GLY A 289 -8.95 -20.12 -10.01
C GLY A 289 -7.43 -20.02 -10.08
N ASP A 290 -6.78 -20.41 -8.98
CA ASP A 290 -5.34 -20.29 -8.74
C ASP A 290 -4.47 -20.87 -9.85
N ALA A 291 -4.77 -22.10 -10.27
CA ALA A 291 -3.96 -22.81 -11.26
C ALA A 291 -3.93 -22.08 -12.62
N ALA A 292 -5.08 -21.59 -13.08
CA ALA A 292 -5.17 -20.86 -14.35
C ALA A 292 -4.52 -19.47 -14.22
N PHE A 293 -4.72 -18.79 -13.09
CA PHE A 293 -4.18 -17.46 -12.83
C PHE A 293 -2.66 -17.47 -12.82
N PHE A 294 -2.02 -18.30 -12.00
CA PHE A 294 -0.56 -18.33 -11.92
C PHE A 294 0.10 -18.91 -13.17
N LYS A 295 -0.59 -19.80 -13.90
CA LYS A 295 -0.17 -20.17 -15.26
C LYS A 295 -0.19 -18.96 -16.20
N GLY A 296 -1.19 -18.08 -16.08
CA GLY A 296 -1.27 -16.81 -16.81
C GLY A 296 -0.10 -15.89 -16.46
N VAL A 297 0.12 -15.62 -15.18
CA VAL A 297 1.22 -14.78 -14.69
C VAL A 297 2.58 -15.29 -15.18
N ARG A 298 2.84 -16.60 -15.11
CA ARG A 298 4.06 -17.20 -15.65
C ARG A 298 4.20 -17.02 -17.15
N ARG A 299 3.09 -17.08 -17.90
CA ARG A 299 3.10 -16.84 -19.36
C ARG A 299 3.36 -15.37 -19.70
N ILE A 300 2.95 -14.41 -18.88
CA ILE A 300 3.32 -13.00 -19.04
C ILE A 300 4.86 -12.87 -19.04
N VAL A 301 5.54 -13.52 -18.09
CA VAL A 301 7.01 -13.52 -18.05
C VAL A 301 7.62 -14.21 -19.27
N GLN A 302 7.11 -15.39 -19.64
CA GLN A 302 7.63 -16.18 -20.75
C GLN A 302 7.43 -15.53 -22.14
N GLU A 303 6.28 -14.87 -22.35
CA GLU A 303 5.96 -14.20 -23.62
C GLU A 303 6.50 -12.77 -23.67
N GLY A 304 6.62 -12.11 -22.52
CA GLY A 304 6.90 -10.67 -22.43
C GLY A 304 8.36 -10.28 -22.20
N THR A 305 9.24 -11.21 -21.80
CA THR A 305 10.64 -10.87 -21.47
C THR A 305 11.35 -10.22 -22.66
N GLY A 306 11.88 -9.02 -22.47
CA GLY A 306 12.54 -8.22 -23.51
C GLY A 306 11.57 -7.52 -24.46
N THR A 307 10.30 -7.40 -24.09
CA THR A 307 9.24 -6.76 -24.90
C THR A 307 8.29 -5.96 -24.04
N TYR A 308 7.40 -5.18 -24.69
CA TYR A 308 6.33 -4.44 -24.05
C TYR A 308 5.04 -5.26 -24.10
N LEU A 309 4.33 -5.37 -22.98
CA LEU A 309 2.98 -5.91 -22.93
C LEU A 309 1.99 -4.86 -22.44
N GLU A 310 0.78 -4.93 -22.97
CA GLU A 310 -0.34 -4.03 -22.64
C GLU A 310 -1.47 -4.79 -21.94
N TRP A 311 -2.49 -4.06 -21.46
CA TRP A 311 -3.68 -4.68 -20.85
C TRP A 311 -4.37 -5.71 -21.77
N ASP A 312 -4.33 -5.50 -23.09
CA ASP A 312 -4.96 -6.40 -24.06
C ASP A 312 -4.16 -7.70 -24.22
N ASP A 313 -2.84 -7.67 -24.04
CA ASP A 313 -2.01 -8.87 -23.95
C ASP A 313 -2.32 -9.67 -22.69
N LEU A 314 -2.48 -8.99 -21.55
CA LEU A 314 -2.89 -9.61 -20.31
C LEU A 314 -4.25 -10.30 -20.49
N LEU A 315 -5.24 -9.61 -21.07
CA LEU A 315 -6.55 -10.18 -21.39
C LEU A 315 -6.42 -11.43 -22.26
N ARG A 316 -5.63 -11.38 -23.34
CA ARG A 316 -5.37 -12.52 -24.23
C ARG A 316 -4.74 -13.70 -23.48
N ILE A 317 -3.72 -13.43 -22.66
CA ILE A 317 -2.99 -14.47 -21.91
C ILE A 317 -3.91 -15.13 -20.88
N PHE A 318 -4.61 -14.35 -20.07
CA PHE A 318 -5.50 -14.86 -19.04
C PHE A 318 -6.72 -15.58 -19.64
N SER A 319 -7.32 -15.08 -20.72
CA SER A 319 -8.43 -15.77 -21.39
C SER A 319 -7.99 -17.14 -21.91
N LYS A 320 -6.78 -17.21 -22.48
CA LYS A 320 -6.21 -18.46 -22.97
C LYS A 320 -5.88 -19.45 -21.84
N THR A 321 -5.43 -19.00 -20.67
CA THR A 321 -5.17 -19.90 -19.53
C THR A 321 -6.44 -20.28 -18.77
N ALA A 322 -7.46 -19.42 -18.76
CA ALA A 322 -8.80 -19.71 -18.24
C ALA A 322 -9.57 -20.69 -19.14
N GLY A 323 -9.25 -20.74 -20.43
CA GLY A 323 -10.01 -21.52 -21.43
C GLY A 323 -11.36 -20.90 -21.78
N ARG A 324 -11.57 -19.61 -21.48
CA ARG A 324 -12.79 -18.84 -21.77
C ARG A 324 -12.47 -17.37 -21.97
N ASP A 325 -13.35 -16.65 -22.66
CA ASP A 325 -13.21 -15.21 -22.84
C ASP A 325 -13.42 -14.45 -21.52
N LEU A 326 -12.48 -13.56 -21.20
CA LEU A 326 -12.53 -12.68 -20.03
C LEU A 326 -12.72 -11.21 -20.43
N GLY A 327 -13.10 -10.92 -21.68
CA GLY A 327 -13.32 -9.55 -22.16
C GLY A 327 -14.28 -8.76 -21.28
N TRP A 328 -15.37 -9.39 -20.82
CA TRP A 328 -16.34 -8.77 -19.89
C TRP A 328 -15.69 -8.30 -18.58
N PHE A 329 -14.71 -9.05 -18.05
CA PHE A 329 -14.04 -8.75 -16.79
C PHE A 329 -13.14 -7.52 -16.95
N PHE A 330 -12.34 -7.48 -18.01
CA PHE A 330 -11.45 -6.35 -18.30
C PHE A 330 -12.25 -5.09 -18.63
N GLN A 331 -13.31 -5.22 -19.45
CA GLN A 331 -14.21 -4.10 -19.74
C GLN A 331 -14.82 -3.49 -18.47
N GLN A 332 -15.18 -4.33 -17.50
CA GLN A 332 -15.78 -3.89 -16.25
C GLN A 332 -14.77 -3.27 -15.28
N TRP A 333 -13.61 -3.90 -15.10
CA TRP A 333 -12.70 -3.56 -14.02
C TRP A 333 -11.53 -2.67 -14.44
N VAL A 334 -11.07 -2.83 -15.67
CA VAL A 334 -9.92 -2.09 -16.23
C VAL A 334 -10.40 -0.84 -16.98
N ASP A 335 -11.46 -0.98 -17.78
CA ASP A 335 -11.90 0.07 -18.72
C ASP A 335 -12.96 1.02 -18.14
N ARG A 336 -13.58 0.69 -16.99
CA ARG A 336 -14.56 1.54 -16.31
C ARG A 336 -14.03 2.09 -14.97
N PRO A 337 -14.35 3.35 -14.63
CA PRO A 337 -14.10 3.88 -13.28
C PRO A 337 -15.09 3.27 -12.28
N GLY A 338 -14.86 3.50 -10.98
CA GLY A 338 -15.81 3.10 -9.95
C GLY A 338 -15.72 1.64 -9.50
N ALA A 339 -16.63 1.30 -8.60
CA ALA A 339 -16.83 -0.01 -7.98
C ALA A 339 -18.32 -0.17 -7.61
N PRO A 340 -18.86 -1.39 -7.54
CA PRO A 340 -20.27 -1.61 -7.24
C PRO A 340 -20.61 -1.23 -5.80
N THR A 341 -21.76 -0.55 -5.64
CA THR A 341 -22.43 -0.44 -4.33
C THR A 341 -23.48 -1.52 -4.27
N VAL A 342 -23.42 -2.39 -3.26
CA VAL A 342 -24.37 -3.50 -3.09
C VAL A 342 -25.09 -3.37 -1.75
N LYS A 343 -26.40 -3.55 -1.75
CA LYS A 343 -27.23 -3.60 -0.54
C LYS A 343 -28.18 -4.79 -0.60
N ILE A 344 -28.50 -5.34 0.56
CA ILE A 344 -29.57 -6.31 0.73
C ILE A 344 -30.48 -5.74 1.83
N PRO A 345 -31.49 -4.91 1.47
CA PRO A 345 -32.26 -4.16 2.46
C PRO A 345 -33.14 -5.08 3.32
N ASP A 346 -33.69 -6.12 2.72
CA ASP A 346 -34.64 -7.03 3.36
C ASP A 346 -34.21 -8.48 3.16
N ILE A 347 -34.15 -9.22 4.27
CA ILE A 347 -33.94 -10.67 4.30
C ILE A 347 -35.09 -11.33 5.05
N LEU A 348 -35.71 -12.33 4.44
CA LEU A 348 -36.70 -13.20 5.06
C LEU A 348 -36.14 -14.61 5.19
N ILE A 349 -36.12 -15.14 6.42
CA ILE A 349 -35.74 -16.52 6.72
C ILE A 349 -36.99 -17.26 7.22
N ARG A 350 -37.28 -18.41 6.62
CA ARG A 350 -38.41 -19.28 6.99
C ARG A 350 -38.03 -20.75 6.82
N GLU A 351 -38.84 -21.66 7.36
CA GLU A 351 -38.69 -23.08 7.02
C GLU A 351 -38.80 -23.30 5.51
N ASP A 352 -37.92 -24.16 4.99
CA ASP A 352 -37.91 -24.53 3.59
C ASP A 352 -39.12 -25.43 3.28
N PRO A 353 -40.06 -25.00 2.42
CA PRO A 353 -41.25 -25.79 2.11
C PRO A 353 -40.92 -27.07 1.32
N THR A 354 -39.70 -27.16 0.76
CA THR A 354 -39.24 -28.29 -0.06
C THR A 354 -38.35 -29.26 0.71
N GLN A 355 -37.75 -28.84 1.83
CA GLN A 355 -36.85 -29.65 2.64
C GLN A 355 -37.14 -29.51 4.13
N GLN A 356 -37.82 -30.52 4.67
CA GLN A 356 -38.25 -30.53 6.08
C GLN A 356 -37.04 -30.42 7.02
N GLY A 357 -37.04 -29.39 7.88
CA GLY A 357 -35.97 -29.12 8.86
C GLY A 357 -34.82 -28.24 8.34
N GLN A 358 -34.86 -27.76 7.09
CA GLN A 358 -33.94 -26.72 6.60
C GLN A 358 -34.61 -25.36 6.60
N LEU A 359 -33.80 -24.30 6.63
CA LEU A 359 -34.27 -22.93 6.48
C LEU A 359 -33.97 -22.42 5.08
N MET A 360 -34.84 -21.55 4.59
CA MET A 360 -34.69 -20.86 3.32
C MET A 360 -34.63 -19.36 3.57
N MET A 361 -33.51 -18.77 3.15
CA MET A 361 -33.27 -17.33 3.16
C MET A 361 -33.59 -16.75 1.79
N THR A 362 -34.44 -15.74 1.75
CA THR A 362 -34.82 -15.02 0.53
C THR A 362 -34.58 -13.54 0.70
N GLY A 363 -34.19 -12.86 -0.37
CA GLY A 363 -33.93 -11.43 -0.36
C GLY A 363 -33.73 -10.91 -1.77
N THR A 364 -33.46 -9.61 -1.88
CA THR A 364 -33.12 -8.96 -3.15
C THR A 364 -31.83 -8.18 -2.98
N THR A 365 -30.83 -8.50 -3.79
CA THR A 365 -29.62 -7.67 -3.91
C THR A 365 -29.97 -6.45 -4.75
N ILE A 366 -29.50 -5.28 -4.32
CA ILE A 366 -29.68 -4.00 -5.02
C ILE A 366 -28.32 -3.41 -5.33
N GLN A 367 -28.11 -3.07 -6.61
CA GLN A 367 -26.93 -2.40 -7.12
C GLN A 367 -27.31 -1.05 -7.75
N ALA A 368 -26.43 -0.07 -7.61
CA ALA A 368 -26.52 1.16 -8.39
C ALA A 368 -26.08 0.91 -9.85
N GLU A 369 -26.70 1.61 -10.80
CA GLU A 369 -26.24 1.62 -12.18
C GLU A 369 -25.03 2.56 -12.34
N PRO A 370 -24.06 2.25 -13.24
CA PRO A 370 -24.03 1.06 -14.07
C PRO A 370 -23.63 -0.19 -13.28
N THR A 371 -24.40 -1.27 -13.45
CA THR A 371 -24.22 -2.53 -12.73
C THR A 371 -22.87 -3.20 -13.03
N PHE A 372 -22.46 -4.04 -12.07
CA PHE A 372 -21.31 -4.92 -12.18
C PHE A 372 -21.79 -6.37 -12.10
N THR A 373 -21.15 -7.25 -12.87
CA THR A 373 -21.21 -8.71 -12.68
C THR A 373 -20.21 -9.08 -11.58
N ILE A 374 -20.71 -9.56 -10.45
CA ILE A 374 -19.90 -9.89 -9.26
C ILE A 374 -20.33 -11.22 -8.64
N SER A 375 -19.34 -11.91 -8.07
CA SER A 375 -19.51 -13.11 -7.27
C SER A 375 -19.48 -12.72 -5.79
N LEU A 376 -20.61 -12.27 -5.24
CA LEU A 376 -20.74 -11.67 -3.91
C LEU A 376 -20.64 -12.72 -2.79
N PRO A 377 -19.56 -12.74 -1.97
CA PRO A 377 -19.45 -13.66 -0.86
C PRO A 377 -20.46 -13.32 0.24
N ILE A 378 -21.17 -14.34 0.73
CA ILE A 378 -22.09 -14.25 1.85
C ILE A 378 -21.62 -15.23 2.92
N HIS A 379 -21.41 -14.71 4.12
CA HIS A 379 -21.01 -15.46 5.29
C HIS A 379 -22.14 -15.45 6.31
N VAL A 380 -22.64 -16.62 6.67
CA VAL A 380 -23.74 -16.77 7.63
C VAL A 380 -23.19 -17.38 8.91
N VAL A 381 -23.30 -16.65 10.01
CA VAL A 381 -23.02 -17.17 11.35
C VAL A 381 -24.26 -17.87 11.84
N LEU A 382 -24.14 -19.18 12.10
CA LEU A 382 -25.20 -20.04 12.58
C LEU A 382 -25.22 -20.06 14.12
N GLN A 383 -26.37 -20.44 14.67
CA GLN A 383 -26.51 -20.72 16.09
C GLN A 383 -25.47 -21.75 16.54
N GLY A 384 -24.75 -21.46 17.62
CA GLY A 384 -23.62 -22.27 18.09
C GLY A 384 -22.25 -21.86 17.51
N GLY A 385 -22.19 -20.80 16.69
CA GLY A 385 -20.94 -20.20 16.20
C GLY A 385 -20.34 -20.87 14.97
N LEU A 386 -21.03 -21.85 14.38
CA LEU A 386 -20.65 -22.43 13.09
C LEU A 386 -20.85 -21.41 11.97
N THR A 387 -20.03 -21.49 10.92
CA THR A 387 -20.09 -20.57 9.79
C THR A 387 -20.45 -21.30 8.50
N TYR A 388 -21.34 -20.70 7.71
CA TYR A 388 -21.73 -21.18 6.39
C TYR A 388 -21.41 -20.14 5.34
N ASN A 389 -20.50 -20.47 4.43
CA ASN A 389 -20.04 -19.60 3.35
C ASN A 389 -20.74 -19.98 2.05
N THR A 390 -21.24 -18.98 1.33
CA THR A 390 -21.82 -19.14 -0.01
C THR A 390 -21.55 -17.90 -0.86
N VAL A 391 -21.91 -17.96 -2.14
CA VAL A 391 -21.68 -16.87 -3.10
C VAL A 391 -22.98 -16.60 -3.87
N LEU A 392 -23.32 -15.32 -4.01
CA LEU A 392 -24.39 -14.85 -4.88
C LEU A 392 -23.79 -14.25 -6.16
N ASN A 393 -24.11 -14.82 -7.31
CA ASN A 393 -23.73 -14.23 -8.60
C ASN A 393 -24.73 -13.12 -8.94
N VAL A 394 -24.30 -11.86 -8.85
CA VAL A 394 -25.17 -10.68 -9.06
C VAL A 394 -24.75 -9.96 -10.33
N ASN A 395 -25.68 -9.72 -11.24
CA ASN A 395 -25.44 -8.99 -12.50
C ASN A 395 -26.58 -8.04 -12.90
N GLN A 396 -27.57 -7.85 -12.03
CA GLN A 396 -28.70 -6.94 -12.25
C GLN A 396 -28.76 -5.85 -11.16
N ALA A 397 -29.47 -4.76 -11.46
CA ALA A 397 -29.69 -3.65 -10.52
C ALA A 397 -30.55 -4.07 -9.32
N ALA A 398 -31.50 -4.96 -9.53
CA ALA A 398 -32.28 -5.61 -8.47
C ALA A 398 -32.41 -7.09 -8.81
N GLN A 399 -31.80 -7.96 -8.01
CA GLN A 399 -31.78 -9.40 -8.27
C GLN A 399 -32.26 -10.18 -7.04
N PRO A 400 -33.42 -10.86 -7.13
CA PRO A 400 -33.89 -11.74 -6.07
C PRO A 400 -32.97 -12.96 -5.95
N PHE A 401 -32.80 -13.46 -4.73
CA PHE A 401 -32.04 -14.68 -4.47
C PHE A 401 -32.77 -15.58 -3.46
N THR A 402 -32.36 -16.84 -3.44
CA THR A 402 -32.79 -17.83 -2.45
C THR A 402 -31.58 -18.67 -2.06
N LEU A 403 -31.37 -18.83 -0.75
CA LEU A 403 -30.27 -19.61 -0.18
C LEU A 403 -30.83 -20.59 0.85
N HIS A 404 -30.43 -21.85 0.75
CA HIS A 404 -30.76 -22.87 1.75
C HIS A 404 -29.73 -22.81 2.87
N LEU A 405 -30.21 -22.63 4.11
CA LEU A 405 -29.38 -22.54 5.30
C LEU A 405 -29.45 -23.86 6.07
N PRO A 406 -28.31 -24.38 6.53
CA PRO A 406 -28.26 -25.64 7.29
C PRO A 406 -28.77 -25.50 8.74
N GLY A 407 -29.12 -24.28 9.18
CA GLY A 407 -29.66 -24.02 10.52
C GLY A 407 -29.96 -22.53 10.75
N ASN A 408 -30.44 -22.20 11.95
CA ASN A 408 -30.75 -20.83 12.36
C ASN A 408 -29.51 -19.93 12.25
N SER A 409 -29.64 -18.76 11.63
CA SER A 409 -28.59 -17.75 11.58
C SER A 409 -28.70 -16.75 12.73
N THR A 410 -27.57 -16.31 13.28
CA THR A 410 -27.47 -15.20 14.23
C THR A 410 -26.94 -13.92 13.60
N ALA A 411 -26.17 -14.02 12.51
CA ALA A 411 -25.66 -12.88 11.75
C ALA A 411 -25.38 -13.28 10.30
N ILE A 412 -25.47 -12.32 9.38
CA ILE A 412 -25.15 -12.50 7.95
C ILE A 412 -24.22 -11.38 7.51
N ALA A 413 -23.09 -11.72 6.90
CA ALA A 413 -22.08 -10.77 6.44
C ALA A 413 -21.88 -10.81 4.93
N ILE A 414 -21.81 -9.63 4.33
CA ILE A 414 -21.43 -9.43 2.93
C ILE A 414 -19.91 -9.23 2.86
N ASP A 415 -19.22 -10.15 2.20
CA ASP A 415 -17.77 -10.10 1.97
C ASP A 415 -16.90 -9.68 3.18
N PRO A 416 -17.01 -10.38 4.34
CA PRO A 416 -16.22 -10.03 5.52
C PRO A 416 -14.71 -10.13 5.29
N GLU A 417 -14.27 -10.95 4.34
CA GLU A 417 -12.87 -11.21 3.99
C GLU A 417 -12.28 -10.24 2.96
N HIS A 418 -13.09 -9.28 2.48
CA HIS A 418 -12.71 -8.25 1.52
C HIS A 418 -12.15 -8.84 0.21
N HIS A 419 -12.81 -9.86 -0.32
CA HIS A 419 -12.45 -10.47 -1.60
C HIS A 419 -12.92 -9.65 -2.81
N LEU A 420 -13.90 -8.77 -2.62
CA LEU A 420 -14.41 -7.87 -3.65
C LEU A 420 -14.09 -6.42 -3.34
N LEU A 421 -13.82 -5.65 -4.39
CA LEU A 421 -13.82 -4.20 -4.29
C LEU A 421 -15.27 -3.69 -4.30
N LEU A 422 -15.81 -3.41 -3.12
CA LEU A 422 -17.11 -2.76 -2.95
C LEU A 422 -16.94 -1.26 -2.69
N ARG A 423 -17.87 -0.46 -3.23
CA ARG A 423 -18.04 0.94 -2.84
C ARG A 423 -18.75 1.00 -1.49
N LEU A 424 -18.03 1.53 -0.50
CA LEU A 424 -18.50 1.73 0.86
C LEU A 424 -18.81 3.21 1.08
N GLN A 425 -19.91 3.49 1.77
CA GLN A 425 -20.21 4.81 2.31
C GLN A 425 -19.23 5.13 3.44
N ARG A 426 -18.91 6.41 3.67
CA ARG A 426 -17.98 6.80 4.74
C ARG A 426 -18.42 6.30 6.12
N ALA A 427 -19.72 6.24 6.39
CA ALA A 427 -20.28 5.72 7.64
C ALA A 427 -20.06 4.22 7.86
N GLN A 428 -19.75 3.49 6.79
CA GLN A 428 -19.47 2.05 6.78
C GLN A 428 -17.98 1.76 6.99
N LEU A 429 -17.11 2.77 6.86
CA LEU A 429 -15.71 2.63 7.19
C LEU A 429 -15.53 2.80 8.71
N PRO A 430 -14.66 2.00 9.34
CA PRO A 430 -14.36 2.16 10.75
C PRO A 430 -13.76 3.56 11.02
N PRO A 431 -13.94 4.12 12.23
CA PRO A 431 -13.36 5.41 12.57
C PRO A 431 -11.83 5.29 12.56
N MET A 432 -11.13 6.23 11.92
CA MET A 432 -9.66 6.23 11.79
C MET A 432 -9.18 7.65 11.45
N LEU A 433 -7.91 7.96 11.71
CA LEU A 433 -7.35 9.30 11.42
C LEU A 433 -7.47 9.65 9.93
N ASN A 434 -7.34 8.69 9.01
CA ASN A 434 -7.48 8.95 7.58
C ASN A 434 -8.90 9.37 7.17
N ARG A 435 -9.93 9.04 7.97
CA ARG A 435 -11.27 9.59 7.78
C ARG A 435 -11.36 11.07 8.16
N TRP A 436 -10.52 11.55 9.07
CA TRP A 436 -10.37 12.98 9.34
C TRP A 436 -9.59 13.65 8.20
N GLU A 437 -8.47 13.06 7.78
CA GLU A 437 -7.59 13.65 6.76
C GLU A 437 -8.31 13.90 5.43
N THR A 438 -9.23 13.01 5.07
CA THR A 438 -10.03 13.05 3.84
C THR A 438 -11.44 13.63 4.05
N ALA A 439 -11.74 14.20 5.21
CA ALA A 439 -13.06 14.76 5.47
C ALA A 439 -13.28 16.06 4.66
N PRO A 440 -14.50 16.32 4.15
CA PRO A 440 -14.81 17.58 3.47
C PRO A 440 -14.59 18.82 4.33
N ARG A 441 -14.85 18.70 5.64
CA ARG A 441 -14.63 19.75 6.63
C ARG A 441 -13.84 19.18 7.80
N ARG A 442 -12.68 19.79 8.06
CA ARG A 442 -11.68 19.33 9.04
C ARG A 442 -11.44 20.42 10.07
N ILE A 443 -11.69 20.08 11.33
CA ILE A 443 -11.42 20.96 12.46
C ILE A 443 -10.28 20.36 13.28
N LEU A 444 -9.25 21.16 13.52
CA LEU A 444 -8.17 20.88 14.47
C LEU A 444 -8.49 21.61 15.77
N ILE A 445 -8.57 20.87 16.88
CA ILE A 445 -8.64 21.44 18.22
C ILE A 445 -7.27 21.31 18.87
N ARG A 446 -6.67 22.47 19.16
CA ARG A 446 -5.41 22.59 19.90
C ARG A 446 -5.67 23.14 21.31
N PRO A 447 -4.83 22.79 22.30
CA PRO A 447 -4.99 23.29 23.66
C PRO A 447 -4.74 24.81 23.71
N HIS A 448 -5.50 25.52 24.53
CA HIS A 448 -5.26 26.94 24.79
C HIS A 448 -4.11 27.10 25.80
N THR A 449 -4.09 26.26 26.82
CA THR A 449 -3.08 26.31 27.88
C THR A 449 -2.17 25.07 27.81
N THR A 450 -0.87 25.30 27.65
CA THR A 450 0.15 24.24 27.66
C THR A 450 1.37 24.68 28.47
N THR A 451 2.03 23.73 29.11
CA THR A 451 3.40 23.92 29.59
C THR A 451 4.38 24.11 28.43
N LYS A 452 5.57 24.63 28.72
CA LYS A 452 6.62 24.83 27.71
C LYS A 452 7.02 23.52 27.01
N ASP A 453 7.12 22.44 27.78
CA ASP A 453 7.55 21.14 27.27
C ASP A 453 6.47 20.48 26.40
N GLU A 454 5.19 20.61 26.78
CA GLU A 454 4.06 20.18 25.96
C GLU A 454 4.02 20.91 24.62
N ALA A 455 4.13 22.25 24.64
CA ALA A 455 4.17 23.06 23.42
C ALA A 455 5.32 22.60 22.51
N GLN A 456 6.52 22.43 23.06
CA GLN A 456 7.69 21.99 22.29
C GLN A 456 7.53 20.57 21.71
N SER A 457 6.83 19.67 22.41
CA SER A 457 6.59 18.30 21.94
C SER A 457 5.65 18.23 20.73
N LEU A 458 4.74 19.21 20.59
CA LEU A 458 3.71 19.25 19.56
C LEU A 458 3.99 20.27 18.43
N GLU A 459 4.94 21.19 18.62
CA GLU A 459 5.24 22.28 17.69
C GLU A 459 5.36 21.82 16.23
N ALA A 460 6.18 20.81 15.97
CA ALA A 460 6.40 20.31 14.61
C ALA A 460 5.13 19.71 13.98
N LEU A 461 4.24 19.15 14.80
CA LEU A 461 2.96 18.61 14.34
C LEU A 461 1.99 19.75 14.01
N PHE A 462 1.88 20.77 14.87
CA PHE A 462 1.03 21.93 14.61
C PHE A 462 1.51 22.73 13.39
N GLN A 463 2.81 23.00 13.25
CA GLN A 463 3.36 23.63 12.05
C GLN A 463 2.99 22.87 10.77
N ARG A 464 3.07 21.52 10.81
CA ARG A 464 2.69 20.67 9.68
C ARG A 464 1.20 20.72 9.39
N LEU A 465 0.36 20.76 10.42
CA LEU A 465 -1.10 20.77 10.28
C LEU A 465 -1.60 22.13 9.80
N GLU A 466 -1.15 23.22 10.43
CA GLU A 466 -1.56 24.59 10.10
C GLU A 466 -1.02 25.04 8.73
N GLY A 467 0.06 24.41 8.24
CA GLY A 467 0.55 24.61 6.87
C GLY A 467 -0.28 23.90 5.79
N GLN A 468 -1.25 23.05 6.14
CA GLN A 468 -2.10 22.37 5.16
C GLN A 468 -3.38 23.18 4.88
N PRO A 469 -3.77 23.32 3.59
CA PRO A 469 -4.99 24.04 3.24
C PRO A 469 -6.24 23.29 3.73
N GLY A 470 -7.29 24.03 4.08
CA GLY A 470 -8.61 23.48 4.42
C GLY A 470 -8.69 22.78 5.78
N ILE A 471 -7.93 23.26 6.77
CA ILE A 471 -8.05 22.88 8.18
C ILE A 471 -8.46 24.14 8.97
N GLU A 472 -9.60 24.06 9.66
CA GLU A 472 -10.06 25.09 10.58
C GLU A 472 -9.46 24.81 11.97
N THR A 473 -8.72 25.76 12.55
CA THR A 473 -8.10 25.57 13.86
C THR A 473 -8.88 26.30 14.95
N ILE A 474 -9.25 25.58 16.00
CA ILE A 474 -9.86 26.11 17.22
C ILE A 474 -8.89 25.89 18.37
N GLN A 475 -8.64 26.94 19.15
CA GLN A 475 -7.83 26.86 20.35
C GLN A 475 -8.72 26.94 21.60
N THR A 476 -8.81 25.84 22.35
CA THR A 476 -9.64 25.75 23.56
C THR A 476 -9.17 24.62 24.48
N ASP A 477 -9.35 24.80 25.78
CA ASP A 477 -9.11 23.75 26.78
C ASP A 477 -10.37 22.93 27.09
N ASP A 478 -11.54 23.39 26.64
CA ASP A 478 -12.83 22.73 26.82
C ASP A 478 -13.48 22.49 25.44
N PRO A 479 -12.97 21.50 24.68
CA PRO A 479 -13.42 21.24 23.33
C PRO A 479 -14.86 20.72 23.30
N VAL A 480 -15.65 21.18 22.32
CA VAL A 480 -17.02 20.74 22.08
C VAL A 480 -17.14 20.25 20.65
N VAL A 481 -17.80 19.10 20.48
CA VAL A 481 -18.11 18.50 19.18
C VAL A 481 -19.61 18.70 18.91
N SER A 482 -19.94 19.69 18.08
CA SER A 482 -21.33 20.09 17.82
C SER A 482 -21.68 20.23 16.34
N GLU A 483 -20.69 20.43 15.47
CA GLU A 483 -20.90 20.71 14.05
C GLU A 483 -20.74 19.45 13.19
N ALA A 484 -21.26 19.51 11.95
CA ALA A 484 -21.02 18.48 10.95
C ALA A 484 -19.62 18.65 10.34
N ALA A 485 -18.61 18.22 11.10
CA ALA A 485 -17.21 18.20 10.69
C ALA A 485 -16.50 16.96 11.29
N SER A 486 -15.33 16.63 10.74
CA SER A 486 -14.42 15.71 11.43
C SER A 486 -13.43 16.49 12.27
N TYR A 487 -13.16 16.00 13.48
CA TYR A 487 -12.34 16.68 14.47
C TYR A 487 -11.05 15.92 14.75
N LEU A 488 -9.93 16.64 14.87
CA LEU A 488 -8.68 16.14 15.43
C LEU A 488 -8.37 16.92 16.70
N VAL A 489 -8.47 16.27 17.85
CA VAL A 489 -8.28 16.87 19.18
C VAL A 489 -6.92 16.46 19.71
N ILE A 490 -6.04 17.42 19.89
CA ILE A 490 -4.65 17.18 20.30
C ILE A 490 -4.41 17.73 21.70
N GLY A 491 -3.71 16.96 22.54
CA GLY A 491 -3.19 17.44 23.81
C GLY A 491 -4.02 17.08 25.03
N PRO A 492 -3.79 17.73 26.18
CA PRO A 492 -4.24 17.26 27.50
C PRO A 492 -5.75 17.37 27.73
N SER A 493 -6.49 18.11 26.89
CA SER A 493 -7.96 18.18 26.94
C SER A 493 -8.64 16.99 26.23
N ALA A 494 -7.91 16.24 25.40
CA ALA A 494 -8.46 15.12 24.64
C ALA A 494 -9.05 14.00 25.54
N PRO A 495 -8.38 13.53 26.61
CA PRO A 495 -8.96 12.51 27.49
C PRO A 495 -10.27 12.97 28.15
N ARG A 496 -10.34 14.23 28.60
CA ARG A 496 -11.55 14.80 29.24
C ARG A 496 -12.76 14.78 28.32
N LEU A 497 -12.57 15.12 27.04
CA LEU A 497 -13.66 15.07 26.06
C LEU A 497 -14.06 13.63 25.73
N LEU A 498 -13.08 12.73 25.62
CA LEU A 498 -13.33 11.32 25.36
C LEU A 498 -14.09 10.63 26.52
N GLU A 499 -13.95 11.11 27.75
CA GLU A 499 -14.70 10.67 28.94
C GLU A 499 -16.08 11.33 29.11
N SER A 500 -16.47 12.28 28.25
CA SER A 500 -17.69 13.08 28.44
C SER A 500 -19.01 12.33 28.32
N GLY A 501 -18.99 11.05 27.93
CA GLY A 501 -20.20 10.24 27.66
C GLY A 501 -20.78 10.48 26.27
N SER A 502 -20.11 11.28 25.44
CA SER A 502 -20.56 11.64 24.09
C SER A 502 -20.22 10.58 23.05
N PHE A 503 -19.26 9.68 23.33
CA PHE A 503 -18.70 8.74 22.35
C PHE A 503 -19.04 7.28 22.67
N LYS A 504 -20.31 6.99 22.98
CA LYS A 504 -20.79 5.69 23.48
C LYS A 504 -20.28 4.46 22.71
N ASN A 505 -20.18 4.53 21.38
CA ASN A 505 -19.72 3.40 20.53
C ASN A 505 -18.21 3.14 20.61
N CYS A 506 -17.46 4.07 21.21
CA CYS A 506 -16.03 4.00 21.45
C CYS A 506 -15.75 3.71 22.94
N GLU A 507 -16.46 4.44 23.82
CA GLU A 507 -16.40 4.31 25.28
C GLU A 507 -16.78 2.90 25.77
N SER A 508 -17.69 2.19 25.10
CA SER A 508 -18.03 0.81 25.48
C SER A 508 -16.85 -0.16 25.47
N SER A 509 -15.80 0.17 24.70
CA SER A 509 -14.59 -0.64 24.56
C SER A 509 -13.41 -0.07 25.35
N MET A 510 -13.59 1.03 26.08
CA MET A 510 -12.50 1.75 26.75
C MET A 510 -12.89 2.27 28.14
N ASP A 511 -11.93 2.27 29.06
CA ASP A 511 -12.06 2.95 30.35
C ASP A 511 -10.85 3.87 30.53
N ILE A 512 -11.09 5.16 30.72
CA ILE A 512 -10.02 6.15 30.87
C ILE A 512 -10.13 6.72 32.28
N GLN A 513 -8.99 6.73 32.98
CA GLN A 513 -8.88 7.51 34.20
C GLN A 513 -7.47 8.11 34.28
N PRO A 514 -7.19 9.04 35.20
CA PRO A 514 -5.89 9.73 35.23
C PRO A 514 -4.70 8.76 35.25
N GLY A 515 -3.81 8.92 34.26
CA GLY A 515 -2.58 8.12 34.11
C GLY A 515 -2.79 6.67 33.64
N HIS A 516 -4.01 6.29 33.27
CA HIS A 516 -4.29 4.95 32.77
C HIS A 516 -5.46 4.87 31.80
N ILE A 517 -5.36 3.94 30.85
CA ILE A 517 -6.45 3.64 29.93
C ILE A 517 -6.54 2.14 29.71
N SER A 518 -7.76 1.62 29.73
CA SER A 518 -8.10 0.28 29.30
C SER A 518 -8.71 0.37 27.91
N ILE A 519 -8.26 -0.46 26.97
CA ILE A 519 -8.87 -0.62 25.64
C ILE A 519 -9.03 -2.13 25.41
N GLU A 520 -10.23 -2.58 25.08
CA GLU A 520 -10.55 -4.00 24.86
C GLU A 520 -10.05 -4.93 25.98
N LYS A 521 -10.22 -4.49 27.24
CA LYS A 521 -9.78 -5.18 28.47
C LYS A 521 -8.26 -5.23 28.68
N GLN A 522 -7.46 -4.61 27.80
CA GLN A 522 -6.02 -4.44 27.99
C GLN A 522 -5.73 -3.09 28.66
N VAL A 523 -4.91 -3.10 29.70
CA VAL A 523 -4.65 -1.92 30.52
C VAL A 523 -3.27 -1.34 30.22
N PHE A 524 -3.23 -0.04 29.90
CA PHE A 524 -2.03 0.71 29.57
C PHE A 524 -1.79 1.82 30.59
N LYS A 525 -0.60 1.83 31.20
CA LYS A 525 -0.22 2.72 32.31
C LYS A 525 1.21 3.21 32.15
N GLY A 526 1.49 4.37 32.73
CA GLY A 526 2.84 4.92 32.84
C GLY A 526 3.07 6.16 31.97
N PRO A 527 3.91 7.11 32.40
CA PRO A 527 4.12 8.40 31.72
C PRO A 527 4.64 8.25 30.28
N GLU A 528 5.24 7.11 29.93
CA GLU A 528 5.81 6.83 28.63
C GLU A 528 4.78 6.49 27.53
N MET A 529 3.48 6.49 27.86
CA MET A 529 2.42 6.11 26.94
C MET A 529 1.84 7.30 26.17
N ALA A 530 1.61 7.08 24.88
CA ALA A 530 0.84 7.97 24.01
C ALA A 530 -0.22 7.18 23.23
N PHE A 531 -1.27 7.88 22.79
CA PHE A 531 -2.48 7.28 22.25
C PHE A 531 -2.95 8.05 21.02
N LEU A 532 -3.30 7.32 19.97
CA LEU A 532 -4.09 7.81 18.85
C LEU A 532 -5.39 7.02 18.83
N ILE A 533 -6.53 7.69 19.01
CA ILE A 533 -7.83 7.02 19.14
C ILE A 533 -8.83 7.75 18.24
N SER A 534 -9.54 7.04 17.39
CA SER A 534 -10.56 7.58 16.50
C SER A 534 -11.90 6.95 16.85
N CYS A 535 -12.87 7.78 17.18
CA CYS A 535 -14.23 7.39 17.52
C CYS A 535 -15.22 7.87 16.47
N PRO A 536 -16.36 7.19 16.27
CA PRO A 536 -17.42 7.71 15.43
C PRO A 536 -17.91 9.07 15.94
N HIS A 537 -18.25 9.98 15.03
CA HIS A 537 -18.81 11.25 15.44
C HIS A 537 -20.21 11.06 16.09
N PRO A 538 -20.48 11.66 17.27
CA PRO A 538 -21.69 11.37 18.07
C PRO A 538 -23.03 11.62 17.37
N ARG A 539 -23.05 12.47 16.33
CA ARG A 539 -24.27 12.93 15.65
C ARG A 539 -24.30 12.69 14.14
N VAL A 540 -23.16 12.38 13.52
CA VAL A 540 -23.03 12.36 12.05
C VAL A 540 -22.13 11.19 11.66
N ALA A 541 -22.74 10.07 11.26
CA ALA A 541 -22.03 8.81 11.05
C ALA A 541 -20.87 8.89 10.03
N GLU A 542 -20.94 9.81 9.07
CA GLU A 542 -19.91 10.03 8.05
C GLU A 542 -18.66 10.76 8.55
N HIS A 543 -18.72 11.40 9.71
CA HIS A 543 -17.60 12.08 10.34
C HIS A 543 -16.94 11.24 11.46
N THR A 544 -15.71 11.62 11.79
CA THR A 544 -14.92 10.98 12.86
C THR A 544 -14.40 12.04 13.82
N VAL A 545 -14.18 11.64 15.07
CA VAL A 545 -13.44 12.43 16.05
C VAL A 545 -12.21 11.66 16.45
N THR A 546 -11.04 12.21 16.17
CA THR A 546 -9.75 11.61 16.45
C THR A 546 -9.06 12.37 17.56
N PHE A 547 -8.49 11.64 18.51
CA PHE A 547 -7.81 12.12 19.70
C PHE A 547 -6.35 11.71 19.64
N PHE A 548 -5.44 12.65 19.86
CA PHE A 548 -4.02 12.38 20.01
C PHE A 548 -3.48 13.03 21.28
N PHE A 549 -3.03 12.20 22.22
CA PHE A 549 -2.52 12.66 23.53
C PHE A 549 -1.52 11.66 24.10
N GLY A 550 -0.87 12.03 25.20
CA GLY A 550 -0.04 11.13 25.98
C GLY A 550 0.02 11.58 27.43
N TRP A 551 0.59 10.74 28.29
CA TRP A 551 0.70 11.05 29.71
C TRP A 551 1.90 11.95 30.06
N SER A 552 2.83 12.15 29.11
CA SER A 552 3.91 13.14 29.22
C SER A 552 4.33 13.68 27.84
N PRO A 553 4.98 14.86 27.78
CA PRO A 553 5.57 15.39 26.54
C PRO A 553 6.56 14.45 25.87
N GLU A 554 7.34 13.69 26.66
CA GLU A 554 8.33 12.73 26.18
C GLU A 554 7.70 11.54 25.46
N ALA A 555 6.49 11.13 25.87
CA ALA A 555 5.74 10.08 25.19
C ALA A 555 5.18 10.54 23.84
N VAL A 556 4.73 11.80 23.76
CA VAL A 556 4.08 12.38 22.58
C VAL A 556 5.09 12.72 21.49
N LYS A 557 6.22 13.35 21.84
CA LYS A 557 7.23 13.86 20.90
C LYS A 557 7.68 12.87 19.82
N PRO A 558 8.04 11.60 20.13
CA PRO A 558 8.46 10.64 19.10
C PRO A 558 7.30 10.22 18.17
N VAL A 559 6.06 10.21 18.66
CA VAL A 559 4.88 9.80 17.90
C VAL A 559 4.33 10.92 17.04
N ALA A 560 4.37 12.17 17.51
CA ALA A 560 3.82 13.33 16.82
C ALA A 560 4.37 13.49 15.40
N ARG A 561 5.65 13.17 15.19
CA ARG A 561 6.31 13.20 13.87
C ARG A 561 5.83 12.10 12.91
N LEU A 562 5.29 11.02 13.46
CA LEU A 562 4.88 9.81 12.75
C LEU A 562 3.35 9.65 12.71
N LEU A 563 2.59 10.61 13.22
CA LEU A 563 1.14 10.46 13.42
C LEU A 563 0.40 9.95 12.17
N PHE A 564 0.69 10.54 11.02
CA PHE A 564 0.07 10.21 9.74
C PHE A 564 0.59 8.91 9.09
N PHE A 565 1.58 8.23 9.68
CA PHE A 565 1.94 6.86 9.28
C PHE A 565 0.97 5.83 9.86
N TYR A 566 0.20 6.19 10.90
CA TYR A 566 -0.63 5.27 11.66
C TYR A 566 -2.13 5.50 11.45
N GLY A 567 -2.54 6.06 10.32
CA GLY A 567 -3.92 6.53 10.16
C GLY A 567 -4.97 5.50 9.75
N TRP A 568 -4.61 4.21 9.74
CA TRP A 568 -5.47 3.10 9.30
C TRP A 568 -6.10 2.28 10.41
N ASP A 569 -5.66 2.49 11.65
CA ASP A 569 -6.20 1.82 12.83
C ASP A 569 -7.17 2.75 13.57
N SER A 570 -8.21 2.20 14.22
CA SER A 570 -9.11 3.01 15.06
C SER A 570 -8.43 3.43 16.35
N TYR A 571 -7.58 2.58 16.92
CA TYR A 571 -6.72 2.98 18.03
C TYR A 571 -5.31 2.45 17.86
N LEU A 572 -4.33 3.21 18.33
CA LEU A 572 -2.96 2.79 18.56
C LEU A 572 -2.48 3.23 19.93
N VAL A 573 -1.76 2.33 20.58
CA VAL A 573 -1.07 2.60 21.83
C VAL A 573 0.42 2.56 21.59
N PHE A 574 1.10 3.62 22.02
CA PHE A 574 2.53 3.78 21.88
C PHE A 574 3.20 3.72 23.25
N LYS A 575 4.32 3.00 23.33
CA LYS A 575 5.25 3.05 24.46
C LYS A 575 6.60 3.53 23.96
N GLN A 576 7.07 4.68 24.44
CA GLN A 576 8.35 5.27 24.00
C GLN A 576 8.45 5.40 22.46
N GLY A 577 7.34 5.78 21.80
CA GLY A 577 7.28 5.93 20.35
C GLY A 577 7.07 4.65 19.53
N LYS A 578 7.04 3.47 20.15
CA LYS A 578 6.77 2.20 19.46
C LYS A 578 5.33 1.76 19.66
N VAL A 579 4.69 1.26 18.61
CA VAL A 579 3.33 0.68 18.72
C VAL A 579 3.40 -0.60 19.54
N ILE A 580 2.62 -0.68 20.63
CA ILE A 580 2.49 -1.88 21.47
C ILE A 580 1.10 -2.51 21.40
N ALA A 581 0.10 -1.77 20.93
CA ALA A 581 -1.24 -2.29 20.64
C ALA A 581 -1.89 -1.46 19.55
N ARG A 582 -2.78 -2.09 18.78
CA ARG A 582 -3.62 -1.46 17.76
C ARG A 582 -4.88 -2.28 17.54
N GLY A 583 -5.92 -1.65 17.00
CA GLY A 583 -7.15 -2.35 16.64
C GLY A 583 -8.16 -1.46 15.95
N MET A 584 -9.32 -2.05 15.65
CA MET A 584 -10.39 -1.42 14.88
C MET A 584 -11.68 -1.44 15.69
N PHE A 585 -12.33 -0.28 15.83
CA PHE A 585 -13.70 -0.21 16.33
C PHE A 585 -14.68 -0.45 15.20
N GLN A 586 -15.85 -0.99 15.54
CA GLN A 586 -16.91 -1.24 14.57
C GLN A 586 -17.45 0.09 14.00
N PRO A 587 -17.78 0.15 12.69
CA PRO A 587 -18.45 1.30 12.11
C PRO A 587 -19.87 1.47 12.65
N VAL A 588 -20.47 2.65 12.45
CA VAL A 588 -21.86 2.93 12.87
C VAL A 588 -22.86 2.09 12.06
N HIS A 589 -22.54 1.85 10.79
CA HIS A 589 -23.34 1.02 9.89
C HIS A 589 -22.44 -0.04 9.26
N SER A 590 -22.48 -1.27 9.75
CA SER A 590 -21.76 -2.37 9.10
C SER A 590 -22.52 -2.82 7.86
N VAL A 591 -21.85 -2.90 6.70
CA VAL A 591 -22.36 -3.62 5.51
C VAL A 591 -22.24 -5.12 5.70
N GLN A 592 -21.37 -5.51 6.63
CA GLN A 592 -21.00 -6.88 6.91
C GLN A 592 -21.88 -7.52 7.98
N GLU A 593 -22.93 -6.86 8.49
CA GLU A 593 -23.88 -7.53 9.38
C GLU A 593 -25.31 -7.13 9.05
N ILE A 594 -26.07 -8.09 8.52
CA ILE A 594 -27.51 -8.03 8.39
C ILE A 594 -28.08 -8.86 9.55
N ILE A 595 -28.83 -8.20 10.42
CA ILE A 595 -29.53 -8.86 11.52
C ILE A 595 -30.82 -9.45 10.93
N PRO A 596 -31.03 -10.78 11.00
CA PRO A 596 -32.27 -11.38 10.53
C PRO A 596 -33.46 -10.84 11.34
N HIS A 597 -34.52 -10.43 10.66
CA HIS A 597 -35.81 -10.25 11.31
C HIS A 597 -36.45 -11.62 11.51
N SER A 598 -36.51 -12.09 12.76
CA SER A 598 -37.40 -13.21 13.10
C SER A 598 -38.85 -12.74 12.96
N PRO A 599 -39.74 -13.54 12.35
CA PRO A 599 -41.16 -13.19 12.22
C PRO A 599 -41.87 -13.02 13.56
#